data_AF-X1NAL4-F1
#
_entry.id   AF-X1NAL4-F1
#
_cell.length_a   1.000
_cell.length_b   1.000
_cell.length_c   1.000
_cell.angle_alpha   90.00
_cell.angle_beta   90.00
_cell.angle_gamma   90.00
#
_symmetry.space_group_name_H-M   'P 1'
#
loop_
_entity.id
_entity.type
_entity.pdbx_description
1 polymer ?
#
loop_
_entity_poly.entity_id
_entity_poly.type
_entity_poly.pdbx_seq_one_letter_code
_entity_poly.pdbx_strand_id
1 'polypeptide(L)'
;GEKLRENTPELESLLAQVGAAGGMMGFGGGGSHKSSLTVKLVDLSQRERSTREIVDSLRGKLKVGEATVRFGGGDPGEQMLFGGSPIALDIKGYDLTQGKRLAQEVFDSIGKVKGVVEPRMSLEEGQPELQVRIDRDKASSLGLNFSQIAQTIRTANAGTVASWFREGGDEYNILVRLQAEDRESPADLGKIFIASPLGRQISLDSVARIEEGLGPAQIERP
;
A
#
# COMPACT_ATOMS: atom_id res chain seq x y z
N GLY A 1 -11.24 -6.16 16.53
CA GLY A 1 -12.62 -6.68 16.64
C GLY A 1 -13.12 -6.63 18.07
N GLU A 2 -12.43 -7.30 18.99
CA GLU A 2 -12.82 -7.45 20.39
C GLU A 2 -12.96 -6.11 21.15
N LYS A 3 -11.92 -5.27 21.17
CA LYS A 3 -11.96 -3.93 21.78
C LYS A 3 -13.08 -3.00 21.26
N LEU A 4 -13.49 -3.17 20.00
CA LEU A 4 -14.60 -2.39 19.42
C LEU A 4 -15.95 -2.83 19.98
N ARG A 5 -16.16 -4.15 20.11
CA ARG A 5 -17.37 -4.74 20.68
C ARG A 5 -17.50 -4.42 22.17
N GLU A 6 -16.40 -4.46 22.92
CA GLU A 6 -16.37 -4.12 24.35
C GLU A 6 -16.76 -2.66 24.63
N ASN A 7 -16.37 -1.73 23.75
CA ASN A 7 -16.61 -0.30 23.94
C ASN A 7 -17.88 0.22 23.23
N THR A 8 -18.53 -0.63 22.43
CA THR A 8 -19.70 -0.26 21.59
C THR A 8 -20.80 -1.32 21.70
N PRO A 9 -21.60 -1.31 22.77
CA PRO A 9 -22.78 -2.19 22.90
C PRO A 9 -23.82 -1.99 21.79
N GLU A 10 -23.86 -0.83 21.13
CA GLU A 10 -24.76 -0.49 20.03
C GLU A 10 -24.31 -1.06 18.66
N LEU A 11 -23.26 -1.87 18.64
CA LEU A 11 -22.72 -2.46 17.41
C LEU A 11 -23.66 -3.56 16.87
N GLU A 12 -24.19 -3.35 15.67
CA GLU A 12 -25.02 -4.33 14.96
C GLU A 12 -24.14 -5.27 14.12
N SER A 13 -23.23 -4.70 13.33
CA SER A 13 -22.33 -5.49 12.50
C SER A 13 -20.98 -4.80 12.27
N LEU A 14 -19.98 -5.60 11.95
CA LEU A 14 -18.61 -5.16 11.70
C LEU A 14 -18.11 -5.82 10.41
N LEU A 15 -17.72 -5.00 9.44
CA LEU A 15 -17.00 -5.44 8.25
C LEU A 15 -15.57 -4.90 8.33
N ALA A 16 -14.60 -5.78 8.16
CA ALA A 16 -13.18 -5.42 8.14
C ALA A 16 -12.59 -5.81 6.79
N GLN A 17 -11.89 -4.86 6.17
CA GLN A 17 -11.21 -5.04 4.90
C GLN A 17 -9.76 -4.60 5.11
N VAL A 18 -8.83 -5.52 4.84
CA VAL A 18 -7.38 -5.29 5.00
C VAL A 18 -6.76 -5.28 3.61
N GLY A 19 -6.00 -4.23 3.31
CA GLY A 19 -5.39 -3.99 2.00
C GLY A 19 -6.39 -3.52 0.94
N ALA A 20 -5.88 -3.32 -0.27
CA ALA A 20 -6.72 -3.09 -1.44
C ALA A 20 -7.52 -4.35 -1.73
N ALA A 21 -8.81 -4.36 -1.43
CA ALA A 21 -9.68 -5.33 -2.10
C ALA A 21 -9.81 -4.85 -3.54
N GLY A 22 -9.62 -5.77 -4.49
CA GLY A 22 -9.98 -5.55 -5.89
C GLY A 22 -11.49 -5.34 -5.98
N GLY A 23 -11.94 -4.11 -5.72
CA GLY A 23 -13.33 -3.73 -5.89
C GLY A 23 -13.67 -3.75 -7.38
N MET A 24 -14.84 -4.28 -7.72
CA MET A 24 -15.37 -4.48 -9.08
C MET A 24 -15.48 -3.19 -9.94
N MET A 25 -15.07 -2.03 -9.41
CA MET A 25 -15.14 -0.70 -10.03
C MET A 25 -13.87 0.15 -9.82
N GLY A 26 -12.74 -0.42 -9.37
CA GLY A 26 -11.48 0.35 -9.26
C GLY A 26 -11.42 1.43 -8.18
N PHE A 27 -12.49 1.63 -7.39
CA PHE A 27 -12.56 2.57 -6.26
C PHE A 27 -11.80 2.11 -4.99
N GLY A 28 -10.99 1.05 -5.09
CA GLY A 28 -10.14 0.54 -4.01
C GLY A 28 -8.83 1.30 -3.90
N GLY A 29 -8.87 2.59 -3.60
CA GLY A 29 -7.69 3.40 -3.31
C GLY A 29 -7.10 3.08 -1.94
N GLY A 30 -6.48 1.92 -1.77
CA GLY A 30 -5.84 1.51 -0.53
C GLY A 30 -4.55 0.75 -0.78
N GLY A 31 -3.45 1.16 -0.14
CA GLY A 31 -2.24 0.33 -0.11
C GLY A 31 -2.44 -0.92 0.74
N SER A 32 -1.56 -1.92 0.60
CA SER A 32 -1.53 -3.12 1.47
C SER A 32 -1.39 -2.78 2.97
N HIS A 33 -0.90 -1.59 3.28
CA HIS A 33 -0.69 -1.04 4.62
C HIS A 33 -1.93 -0.36 5.22
N LYS A 34 -3.04 -0.28 4.46
CA LYS A 34 -4.30 0.36 4.90
C LYS A 34 -5.36 -0.70 5.15
N SER A 35 -6.18 -0.46 6.16
CA SER A 35 -7.36 -1.27 6.47
C SER A 35 -8.55 -0.36 6.73
N SER A 36 -9.71 -0.74 6.21
CA SER A 36 -10.99 -0.08 6.49
C SER A 36 -11.85 -0.99 7.39
N LEU A 37 -12.47 -0.38 8.40
CA LEU A 37 -13.46 -1.05 9.24
C LEU A 37 -14.76 -0.28 9.13
N THR A 38 -15.81 -0.93 8.64
CA THR A 38 -17.16 -0.39 8.61
C THR A 38 -17.92 -0.92 9.81
N VAL A 39 -18.33 -0.02 10.70
CA VAL A 39 -19.11 -0.33 11.90
C VAL A 39 -20.55 0.09 11.65
N LYS A 40 -21.47 -0.87 11.61
CA LYS A 40 -22.91 -0.59 11.59
C LYS A 40 -23.42 -0.55 13.02
N LEU A 41 -24.10 0.53 13.37
CA LEU A 41 -24.73 0.72 14.67
C LEU A 41 -26.23 0.43 14.52
N VAL A 42 -26.86 -0.01 15.61
CA VAL A 42 -28.33 -0.11 15.67
C VAL A 42 -28.96 1.25 15.39
N ASP A 43 -30.23 1.24 14.94
CA ASP A 43 -30.98 2.45 14.62
C ASP A 43 -30.94 3.45 15.79
N LEU A 44 -30.95 4.75 15.45
CA LEU A 44 -30.92 5.83 16.45
C LEU A 44 -32.08 5.74 17.46
N SER A 45 -33.22 5.15 17.08
CA SER A 45 -34.35 4.90 17.97
C SER A 45 -34.11 3.79 19.00
N GLN A 46 -33.11 2.94 18.79
CA GLN A 46 -32.75 1.80 19.63
C GLN A 46 -31.49 2.04 20.46
N ARG A 47 -30.97 3.28 20.49
CA ARG A 47 -29.78 3.66 21.25
C ARG A 47 -29.93 5.05 21.86
N GLU A 48 -29.27 5.25 23.01
CA GLU A 48 -29.26 6.55 23.69
C GLU A 48 -28.16 7.47 23.17
N ARG A 49 -27.03 6.89 22.74
CA ARG A 49 -25.87 7.64 22.26
C ARG A 49 -25.95 7.91 20.76
N SER A 50 -25.69 9.15 20.38
CA SER A 50 -25.51 9.53 18.98
C SER A 50 -24.26 8.89 18.37
N THR A 51 -24.19 8.81 17.04
CA THR A 51 -22.99 8.33 16.33
C THR A 51 -21.75 9.14 16.73
N ARG A 52 -21.90 10.45 16.94
CA ARG A 52 -20.80 11.34 17.32
C ARG A 52 -20.27 11.01 18.71
N GLU A 53 -21.14 10.82 19.70
CA GLU A 53 -20.74 10.46 21.06
C GLU A 53 -20.05 9.09 21.12
N ILE A 54 -20.53 8.14 20.33
CA ILE A 54 -19.89 6.81 20.22
C ILE A 54 -18.50 6.95 19.61
N VAL A 55 -18.35 7.66 18.49
CA VAL A 55 -17.05 7.93 17.86
C VAL A 55 -16.09 8.64 18.83
N ASP A 56 -16.56 9.70 19.51
CA ASP A 56 -15.77 10.44 20.49
C ASP A 56 -15.34 9.55 21.66
N SER A 57 -16.19 8.60 22.09
CA SER A 57 -15.86 7.64 23.15
C SER A 57 -14.83 6.58 22.75
N LEU A 58 -14.70 6.30 21.45
CA LEU A 58 -13.75 5.34 20.88
C LEU A 58 -12.38 5.97 20.61
N ARG A 59 -12.32 7.29 20.43
CA ARG A 59 -11.05 8.02 20.28
C ARG A 59 -10.14 7.76 21.47
N GLY A 60 -8.89 7.41 21.18
CA GLY A 60 -7.86 7.11 22.20
C GLY A 60 -7.98 5.74 22.87
N LYS A 61 -9.12 5.04 22.78
CA LYS A 61 -9.31 3.67 23.30
C LYS A 61 -8.90 2.59 22.30
N LEU A 62 -9.04 2.88 21.01
CA LEU A 62 -8.61 2.00 19.94
C LEU A 62 -7.13 2.25 19.60
N LYS A 63 -6.23 1.70 20.40
CA LYS A 63 -4.80 1.59 20.06
C LYS A 63 -4.51 0.20 19.52
N VAL A 64 -3.97 0.14 18.30
CA VAL A 64 -3.60 -1.10 17.60
C VAL A 64 -2.13 -1.00 17.20
N GLY A 65 -1.22 -1.33 18.12
CA GLY A 65 0.21 -1.18 17.90
C GLY A 65 0.57 0.25 17.49
N GLU A 66 1.32 0.37 16.39
CA GLU A 66 1.71 1.64 15.76
C GLU A 66 0.68 2.17 14.74
N ALA A 67 -0.43 1.45 14.52
CA ALA A 67 -1.43 1.85 13.54
C ALA A 67 -2.19 3.10 14.00
N THR A 68 -2.30 4.07 13.10
CA THR A 68 -3.13 5.26 13.30
C THR A 68 -4.59 4.90 12.99
N VAL A 69 -5.44 4.88 14.01
CA VAL A 69 -6.89 4.70 13.85
C VAL A 69 -7.52 6.07 13.59
N ARG A 70 -8.37 6.14 12.56
CA ARG A 70 -9.09 7.35 12.16
C ARG A 70 -10.58 7.05 12.05
N PHE A 71 -11.41 8.02 12.39
CA PHE A 71 -12.87 7.84 12.35
C PHE A 71 -13.48 8.71 11.26
N GLY A 72 -14.04 8.07 10.23
CA GLY A 72 -14.90 8.72 9.25
C GLY A 72 -16.36 8.60 9.69
N GLY A 73 -17.09 9.73 9.72
CA GLY A 73 -18.55 9.75 9.89
C GLY A 73 -19.23 10.07 8.56
N GLY A 74 -20.49 9.65 8.40
CA GLY A 74 -21.30 9.94 7.22
C GLY A 74 -21.83 8.68 6.53
N ASP A 75 -22.85 8.84 5.70
CA ASP A 75 -23.36 7.75 4.88
C ASP A 75 -22.27 7.32 3.88
N PRO A 76 -22.05 6.00 3.66
CA PRO A 76 -21.11 5.52 2.64
C PRO A 76 -21.37 6.14 1.26
N GLY A 77 -22.61 6.45 0.91
CA GLY A 77 -22.99 7.16 -0.31
C GLY A 77 -22.49 8.61 -0.33
N GLU A 78 -22.57 9.35 0.77
CA GLU A 78 -22.05 10.73 0.86
C GLU A 78 -20.52 10.76 0.77
N GLN A 79 -19.82 9.82 1.40
CA GLN A 79 -18.36 9.71 1.28
C GLN A 79 -17.93 9.37 -0.16
N MET A 80 -18.72 8.58 -0.88
CA MET A 80 -18.47 8.23 -2.28
C MET A 80 -18.76 9.39 -3.24
N LEU A 81 -19.73 10.25 -2.94
CA LEU A 81 -20.11 11.41 -3.76
C LEU A 81 -19.22 12.64 -3.53
N PHE A 82 -18.86 12.92 -2.27
CA PHE A 82 -18.11 14.12 -1.90
C PHE A 82 -16.65 13.88 -1.55
N GLY A 83 -16.22 12.61 -1.58
CA GLY A 83 -14.82 12.20 -1.74
C GLY A 83 -13.81 13.07 -0.99
N GLY A 84 -13.92 13.18 0.34
CA GLY A 84 -12.87 13.87 1.09
C GLY A 84 -13.24 14.37 2.47
N SER A 85 -12.20 14.80 3.17
CA SER A 85 -12.32 15.61 4.39
C SER A 85 -13.07 16.90 4.05
N PRO A 86 -13.96 17.41 4.94
CA PRO A 86 -14.72 18.64 4.69
C PRO A 86 -13.86 19.87 4.36
N ILE A 87 -12.58 19.83 4.74
CA ILE A 87 -11.57 20.83 4.43
C ILE A 87 -10.36 20.10 3.84
N ALA A 88 -9.91 20.54 2.66
CA ALA A 88 -8.70 20.08 2.00
C ALA A 88 -7.79 21.27 1.67
N LEU A 89 -6.48 21.08 1.80
CA LEU A 89 -5.47 22.09 1.49
C LEU A 89 -4.45 21.50 0.53
N ASP A 90 -4.32 22.12 -0.64
CA ASP A 90 -3.40 21.68 -1.70
C ASP A 90 -2.15 22.56 -1.72
N ILE A 91 -0.98 21.93 -1.62
CA ILE A 91 0.32 22.60 -1.74
C ILE A 91 0.90 22.26 -3.10
N LYS A 92 0.98 23.28 -3.97
CA LYS A 92 1.45 23.13 -5.35
C LYS A 92 2.85 23.72 -5.49
N GLY A 93 3.75 22.97 -6.12
CA GLY A 93 5.12 23.41 -6.40
C GLY A 93 5.83 22.45 -7.32
N TYR A 94 6.87 22.94 -8.01
CA TYR A 94 7.70 22.13 -8.92
C TYR A 94 8.75 21.29 -8.18
N ASP A 95 9.10 21.67 -6.96
CA ASP A 95 10.06 20.97 -6.09
C ASP A 95 9.32 20.19 -5.00
N LEU A 96 9.35 18.86 -5.10
CA LEU A 96 8.73 17.96 -4.13
C LEU A 96 9.35 18.07 -2.73
N THR A 97 10.64 18.40 -2.63
CA THR A 97 11.34 18.55 -1.36
C THR A 97 10.82 19.77 -0.61
N GLN A 98 10.68 20.90 -1.31
CA GLN A 98 10.09 22.11 -0.76
C GLN A 98 8.60 21.93 -0.46
N GLY A 99 7.87 21.26 -1.35
CA GLY A 99 6.47 20.90 -1.14
C GLY A 99 6.27 20.09 0.15
N LYS A 100 7.12 19.07 0.36
CA LYS A 100 7.12 18.24 1.58
C LYS A 100 7.37 19.07 2.84
N ARG A 101 8.36 19.96 2.83
CA ARG A 101 8.68 20.82 3.99
C ARG A 101 7.50 21.73 4.34
N LEU A 102 6.92 22.40 3.34
CA LEU A 102 5.77 23.28 3.54
C LEU A 102 4.53 22.51 4.02
N ALA A 103 4.30 21.30 3.48
CA ALA A 103 3.22 20.43 3.91
C ALA A 103 3.35 20.05 5.39
N GLN A 104 4.57 19.74 5.84
CA GLN A 104 4.83 19.45 7.24
C GLN A 104 4.59 20.67 8.14
N GLU A 105 5.05 21.86 7.75
CA GLU A 105 4.84 23.10 8.53
C GLU A 105 3.35 23.45 8.68
N VAL A 106 2.57 23.28 7.61
CA VAL A 106 1.12 23.47 7.62
C VAL A 106 0.44 22.43 8.50
N PHE A 107 0.84 21.15 8.38
CA PHE A 107 0.31 20.05 9.19
C PHE A 107 0.53 20.30 10.69
N ASP A 108 1.76 20.67 11.09
CA ASP A 108 2.13 20.93 12.48
C ASP A 108 1.40 22.16 13.07
N SER A 109 1.09 23.13 12.21
CA SER A 109 0.34 24.35 12.61
C SER A 109 -1.14 24.06 12.78
N ILE A 110 -1.74 23.33 11.85
CA ILE A 110 -3.17 22.99 11.84
C ILE A 110 -3.54 22.07 13.00
N GLY A 111 -2.64 21.15 13.38
CA GLY A 111 -2.85 20.28 14.55
C GLY A 111 -3.02 21.03 15.88
N LYS A 112 -2.61 22.30 15.95
CA LYS A 112 -2.74 23.15 17.16
C LYS A 112 -4.04 23.97 17.18
N VAL A 113 -4.79 24.01 16.07
CA VAL A 113 -6.01 24.80 15.97
C VAL A 113 -7.15 24.09 16.72
N LYS A 114 -7.78 24.80 17.65
CA LYS A 114 -8.92 24.28 18.42
C LYS A 114 -10.07 23.92 17.47
N GLY A 115 -10.50 22.66 17.51
CA GLY A 115 -11.58 22.14 16.66
C GLY A 115 -11.10 21.30 15.47
N VAL A 116 -9.79 21.29 15.18
CA VAL A 116 -9.20 20.34 14.23
C VAL A 116 -9.07 18.98 14.91
N VAL A 117 -9.58 17.95 14.24
CA VAL A 117 -9.53 16.56 14.70
C VAL A 117 -8.91 15.73 13.60
N GLU A 118 -7.89 14.95 13.94
CA GLU A 118 -7.23 13.99 13.04
C GLU A 118 -6.78 14.62 11.70
N PRO A 119 -5.92 15.67 11.72
CA PRO A 119 -5.37 16.20 10.47
C PRO A 119 -4.63 15.10 9.72
N ARG A 120 -4.71 15.12 8.39
CA ARG A 120 -4.03 14.16 7.52
C ARG A 120 -3.19 14.89 6.49
N MET A 121 -2.01 14.35 6.24
CA MET A 121 -1.19 14.69 5.08
C MET A 121 -1.33 13.54 4.07
N SER A 122 -1.55 13.84 2.79
CA SER A 122 -1.58 12.83 1.73
C SER A 122 -0.19 12.31 1.38
N LEU A 123 0.84 13.08 1.72
CA LEU A 123 2.23 12.67 1.56
C LEU A 123 2.56 11.55 2.53
N GLU A 124 2.61 10.33 2.01
CA GLU A 124 3.10 9.15 2.72
C GLU A 124 4.64 9.12 2.69
N GLU A 125 5.23 8.63 3.77
CA GLU A 125 6.66 8.30 3.76
C GLU A 125 6.93 7.25 2.67
N GLY A 126 8.11 7.32 2.06
CA GLY A 126 8.46 6.37 1.02
C GLY A 126 8.42 4.94 1.56
N GLN A 127 7.91 4.01 0.77
CA GLN A 127 7.93 2.60 1.14
C GLN A 127 9.33 2.04 0.91
N PRO A 128 9.86 1.25 1.87
CA PRO A 128 11.09 0.50 1.65
C PRO A 128 10.98 -0.35 0.39
N GLU A 129 11.96 -0.22 -0.50
CA GLU A 129 12.06 -0.99 -1.73
C GLU A 129 13.50 -1.46 -1.97
N LEU A 130 13.64 -2.59 -2.67
CA LEU A 130 14.92 -3.06 -3.15
C LEU A 130 15.13 -2.55 -4.58
N GLN A 131 16.13 -1.70 -4.76
CA GLN A 131 16.49 -1.13 -6.05
C GLN A 131 17.61 -1.95 -6.69
N VAL A 132 17.31 -2.56 -7.84
CA VAL A 132 18.31 -3.26 -8.66
C VAL A 132 18.92 -2.29 -9.67
N ARG A 133 20.12 -1.81 -9.38
CA ARG A 133 20.91 -0.87 -10.21
C ARG A 133 21.77 -1.66 -11.19
N ILE A 134 21.27 -1.83 -12.41
CA ILE A 134 21.96 -2.58 -13.47
C ILE A 134 23.09 -1.75 -14.09
N ASP A 135 24.29 -2.32 -14.13
CA ASP A 135 25.43 -1.81 -14.89
C ASP A 135 25.27 -2.24 -16.36
N ARG A 136 24.82 -1.28 -17.19
CA ARG A 136 24.50 -1.54 -18.61
C ARG A 136 25.73 -1.89 -19.43
N ASP A 137 26.88 -1.29 -19.13
CA ASP A 137 28.12 -1.52 -19.89
C ASP A 137 28.65 -2.91 -19.60
N LYS A 138 28.65 -3.30 -18.32
CA LYS A 138 29.05 -4.64 -17.88
C LYS A 138 28.10 -5.72 -18.39
N ALA A 139 26.78 -5.51 -18.28
CA ALA A 139 25.77 -6.40 -18.86
C ALA A 139 25.99 -6.62 -20.37
N SER A 140 26.19 -5.53 -21.12
CA SER A 140 26.38 -5.59 -22.57
C SER A 140 27.65 -6.34 -22.96
N SER A 141 28.74 -6.16 -22.20
CA SER A 141 30.00 -6.89 -22.41
C SER A 141 29.87 -8.41 -22.27
N LEU A 142 28.86 -8.87 -21.52
CA LEU A 142 28.54 -10.29 -21.32
C LEU A 142 27.38 -10.78 -22.21
N GLY A 143 26.95 -9.95 -23.18
CA GLY A 143 25.89 -10.27 -24.12
C GLY A 143 24.48 -10.20 -23.52
N LEU A 144 24.30 -9.57 -22.36
CA LEU A 144 23.00 -9.39 -21.73
C LEU A 144 22.38 -8.05 -22.11
N ASN A 145 21.08 -8.07 -22.41
CA ASN A 145 20.29 -6.85 -22.54
C ASN A 145 19.49 -6.55 -21.26
N PHE A 146 19.14 -5.28 -21.07
CA PHE A 146 18.41 -4.83 -19.88
C PHE A 146 17.06 -5.55 -19.71
N SER A 147 16.32 -5.75 -20.81
CA SER A 147 15.00 -6.40 -20.78
C SER A 147 15.06 -7.85 -20.31
N GLN A 148 16.11 -8.59 -20.69
CA GLN A 148 16.37 -9.95 -20.23
C GLN A 148 16.60 -9.97 -18.73
N ILE A 149 17.48 -9.10 -18.23
CA ILE A 149 17.77 -8.99 -16.79
C ILE A 149 16.49 -8.68 -16.01
N ALA A 150 15.73 -7.68 -16.45
CA ALA A 150 14.46 -7.31 -15.81
C ALA A 150 13.43 -8.44 -15.83
N GLN A 151 13.30 -9.16 -16.95
CA GLN A 151 12.36 -10.27 -17.07
C GLN A 151 12.77 -11.46 -16.20
N THR A 152 14.07 -11.76 -16.10
CA THR A 152 14.60 -12.80 -15.22
C THR A 152 14.31 -12.47 -13.75
N ILE A 153 14.59 -11.24 -13.31
CA ILE A 153 14.28 -10.79 -11.94
C ILE A 153 12.78 -10.89 -11.65
N ARG A 154 11.93 -10.40 -12.57
CA ARG A 154 10.47 -10.47 -12.44
C ARG A 154 10.00 -11.91 -12.31
N THR A 155 10.45 -12.80 -13.19
CA THR A 155 10.05 -14.21 -13.20
C THR A 155 10.53 -14.93 -11.95
N ALA A 156 11.78 -14.68 -11.53
CA ALA A 156 12.35 -15.29 -10.35
C ALA A 156 11.58 -14.89 -9.08
N ASN A 157 11.25 -13.60 -8.92
CA ASN A 157 10.68 -13.09 -7.68
C ASN A 157 9.14 -13.04 -7.66
N ALA A 158 8.53 -12.33 -8.61
CA ALA A 158 7.07 -12.16 -8.68
C ALA A 158 6.36 -13.36 -9.34
N GLY A 159 7.09 -14.03 -10.24
CA GLY A 159 6.57 -15.11 -11.07
C GLY A 159 5.99 -14.62 -12.38
N THR A 160 6.03 -15.51 -13.37
CA THR A 160 5.42 -15.31 -14.68
C THR A 160 4.45 -16.44 -14.95
N VAL A 161 3.26 -16.12 -15.46
CA VAL A 161 2.30 -17.13 -15.90
C VAL A 161 2.83 -17.74 -17.19
N ALA A 162 3.24 -19.01 -17.12
CA ALA A 162 3.79 -19.72 -18.26
C ALA A 162 2.69 -20.32 -19.15
N SER A 163 1.58 -20.72 -18.53
CA SER A 163 0.42 -21.30 -19.22
C SER A 163 -0.79 -21.28 -18.28
N TRP A 164 -1.93 -21.77 -18.75
CA TRP A 164 -3.13 -22.02 -17.98
C TRP A 164 -3.52 -23.49 -18.05
N PHE A 165 -4.08 -24.01 -16.96
CA PHE A 165 -4.67 -25.33 -16.86
C PHE A 165 -6.19 -25.19 -16.76
N ARG A 166 -6.95 -25.93 -17.57
CA ARG A 166 -8.42 -25.84 -17.58
C ARG A 166 -9.03 -27.15 -17.10
N GLU A 167 -9.88 -27.06 -16.09
CA GLU A 167 -10.59 -28.21 -15.51
C GLU A 167 -11.99 -27.78 -15.06
N GLY A 168 -13.03 -28.56 -15.40
CA GLY A 168 -14.39 -28.28 -14.93
C GLY A 168 -15.04 -26.98 -15.44
N GLY A 169 -14.44 -26.30 -16.42
CA GLY A 169 -14.86 -24.97 -16.87
C GLY A 169 -14.10 -23.82 -16.20
N ASP A 170 -13.26 -24.11 -15.20
CA ASP A 170 -12.39 -23.15 -14.54
C ASP A 170 -10.99 -23.13 -15.18
N GLU A 171 -10.34 -21.96 -15.15
CA GLU A 171 -8.97 -21.76 -15.62
C GLU A 171 -8.04 -21.41 -14.45
N TYR A 172 -6.92 -22.12 -14.37
CA TYR A 172 -5.90 -21.98 -13.34
C TYR A 172 -4.58 -21.56 -13.95
N ASN A 173 -3.94 -20.52 -13.40
CA ASN A 173 -2.63 -20.07 -13.87
C ASN A 173 -1.53 -21.04 -13.45
N ILE A 174 -0.69 -21.45 -14.40
CA ILE A 174 0.58 -22.14 -14.14
C ILE A 174 1.66 -21.08 -13.96
N LEU A 175 2.04 -20.83 -12.71
CA LEU A 175 3.02 -19.81 -12.32
C LEU A 175 4.43 -20.41 -12.20
N VAL A 176 5.40 -19.80 -12.88
CA VAL A 176 6.83 -20.14 -12.75
C VAL A 176 7.53 -19.06 -11.94
N ARG A 177 8.18 -19.45 -10.84
CA ARG A 177 8.99 -18.59 -9.96
C ARG A 177 9.99 -19.42 -9.15
N LEU A 178 10.95 -18.76 -8.50
CA LEU A 178 11.83 -19.42 -7.53
C LEU A 178 11.06 -19.86 -6.27
N GLN A 179 11.64 -20.81 -5.54
CA GLN A 179 11.13 -21.22 -4.23
C GLN A 179 11.16 -20.03 -3.26
N ALA A 180 10.38 -20.10 -2.18
CA ALA A 180 10.26 -18.96 -1.28
C ALA A 180 11.61 -18.63 -0.62
N GLU A 181 12.32 -19.68 -0.20
CA GLU A 181 13.61 -19.65 0.49
C GLU A 181 14.71 -19.02 -0.39
N ASP A 182 14.57 -19.07 -1.71
CA ASP A 182 15.50 -18.51 -2.69
C ASP A 182 15.17 -17.04 -3.08
N ARG A 183 14.20 -16.41 -2.40
CA ARG A 183 13.80 -15.01 -2.66
C ARG A 183 13.32 -14.26 -1.41
N GLU A 184 13.66 -14.78 -0.24
CA GLU A 184 13.25 -14.18 1.04
C GLU A 184 14.12 -12.99 1.42
N SER A 185 15.40 -12.99 1.05
CA SER A 185 16.35 -11.93 1.41
C SER A 185 16.85 -11.14 0.20
N PRO A 186 17.29 -9.88 0.40
CA PRO A 186 17.95 -9.11 -0.65
C PRO A 186 19.19 -9.82 -1.22
N ALA A 187 19.88 -10.63 -0.42
CA ALA A 187 21.04 -11.39 -0.86
C ALA A 187 20.68 -12.49 -1.87
N ASP A 188 19.45 -13.02 -1.82
CA ASP A 188 19.03 -14.09 -2.73
C ASP A 188 18.79 -13.58 -4.15
N LEU A 189 18.34 -12.32 -4.28
CA LEU A 189 18.29 -11.65 -5.59
C LEU A 189 19.66 -11.66 -6.28
N GLY A 190 20.75 -11.46 -5.52
CA GLY A 190 22.11 -11.50 -6.05
C GLY A 190 22.53 -12.86 -6.62
N LYS A 191 21.91 -13.96 -6.14
CA LYS A 191 22.16 -15.34 -6.56
C LYS A 191 21.39 -15.74 -7.83
N ILE A 192 20.54 -14.85 -8.36
CA ILE A 192 19.77 -15.12 -9.57
C ILE A 192 20.72 -15.23 -10.77
N PHE A 193 20.67 -16.36 -11.46
CA PHE A 193 21.39 -16.56 -12.72
C PHE A 193 20.56 -16.11 -13.92
N ILE A 194 21.18 -15.34 -14.80
CA ILE A 194 20.63 -14.87 -16.07
C ILE A 194 21.30 -15.69 -17.17
N ALA A 195 20.47 -16.33 -18.00
CA ALA A 195 20.95 -17.04 -19.18
C ALA A 195 21.32 -16.04 -20.29
N SER A 196 22.59 -16.01 -20.65
CA SER A 196 23.08 -15.26 -21.81
C SER A 196 22.71 -15.97 -23.11
N PRO A 197 22.41 -15.22 -24.19
CA PRO A 197 22.31 -15.78 -25.54
C PRO A 197 23.55 -16.58 -25.98
N LEU A 198 24.70 -16.32 -25.35
CA LEU A 198 25.96 -17.03 -25.59
C LEU A 198 26.06 -18.39 -24.84
N GLY A 199 24.97 -18.86 -24.23
CA GLY A 199 24.91 -20.14 -23.51
C GLY A 199 25.56 -20.13 -22.12
N ARG A 200 25.98 -18.96 -21.63
CA ARG A 200 26.59 -18.79 -20.31
C ARG A 200 25.54 -18.38 -19.28
N GLN A 201 25.68 -18.87 -18.05
CA GLN A 201 24.94 -18.34 -16.91
C GLN A 201 25.75 -17.24 -16.24
N ILE A 202 25.11 -16.09 -16.03
CA ILE A 202 25.73 -14.90 -15.45
C ILE A 202 24.94 -14.56 -14.19
N SER A 203 25.60 -14.48 -13.05
CA SER A 203 24.97 -14.12 -11.80
C SER A 203 24.59 -12.63 -11.77
N LEU A 204 23.45 -12.28 -11.17
CA LEU A 204 22.94 -10.91 -11.15
C LEU A 204 23.89 -9.95 -10.43
N ASP A 205 24.52 -10.38 -9.34
CA ASP A 205 25.53 -9.61 -8.60
C ASP A 205 26.72 -9.14 -9.48
N SER A 206 27.00 -9.88 -10.55
CA SER A 206 28.08 -9.54 -11.47
C SER A 206 27.70 -8.39 -12.40
N VAL A 207 26.42 -8.08 -12.60
CA VAL A 207 25.96 -7.05 -13.55
C VAL A 207 25.02 -6.02 -12.94
N ALA A 208 24.72 -6.12 -11.64
CA ALA A 208 23.86 -5.19 -10.93
C ALA A 208 24.28 -5.03 -9.47
N ARG A 209 23.98 -3.86 -8.89
CA ARG A 209 24.01 -3.63 -7.45
C ARG A 209 22.60 -3.62 -6.90
N ILE A 210 22.43 -4.17 -5.70
CA ILE A 210 21.15 -4.21 -5.00
C ILE A 210 21.28 -3.30 -3.80
N GLU A 211 20.42 -2.29 -3.73
CA GLU A 211 20.47 -1.24 -2.72
C GLU A 211 19.07 -1.09 -2.08
N GLU A 212 19.02 -0.90 -0.77
CA GLU A 212 17.78 -0.52 -0.08
C GLU A 212 17.50 0.96 -0.35
N GLY A 213 16.27 1.26 -0.74
CA GLY A 213 15.82 2.62 -1.02
C GLY A 213 14.41 2.87 -0.49
N LEU A 214 13.97 4.12 -0.63
CA LEU A 214 12.60 4.52 -0.35
C LEU A 214 11.94 4.96 -1.66
N GLY A 215 10.92 4.22 -2.09
CA GLY A 215 10.09 4.56 -3.24
C GLY A 215 8.87 5.38 -2.82
N PRO A 216 8.34 6.29 -3.65
CA PRO A 216 7.13 7.04 -3.29
C PRO A 216 5.93 6.09 -3.15
N ALA A 217 5.27 6.09 -1.99
CA ALA A 217 4.11 5.22 -1.72
C ALA A 217 2.93 5.48 -2.67
N GLN A 218 2.72 6.74 -3.05
CA GLN A 218 1.74 7.18 -4.04
C GLN A 218 2.22 8.50 -4.67
N ILE A 219 2.14 8.62 -5.99
CA ILE A 219 2.31 9.90 -6.68
C ILE A 219 0.93 10.37 -7.11
N GLU A 220 0.32 11.27 -6.33
CA GLU A 220 -0.88 11.98 -6.78
C GLU A 220 -0.46 12.97 -7.89
N ARG A 221 -0.97 12.75 -9.10
CA ARG A 221 -0.79 13.66 -10.22
C ARG A 221 -2.11 14.41 -10.44
N PRO A 222 -2.07 15.75 -10.66
CA PRO A 222 -3.26 16.52 -10.99
C PRO A 222 -3.85 16.14 -12.35
#